data_AF-A0A931YCX9-F1
#
_entry.id   AF-A0A931YCX9-F1
#
_cell.length_a   1.000
_cell.length_b   1.000
_cell.length_c   1.000
_cell.angle_alpha   90.00
_cell.angle_beta   90.00
_cell.angle_gamma   90.00
#
_symmetry.space_group_name_H-M   'P 1'
#
loop_
_entity.id
_entity.type
_entity.pdbx_description
1 polymer ?
#
loop_
_entity_poly.entity_id
_entity_poly.type
_entity_poly.pdbx_seq_one_letter_code
_entity_poly.pdbx_strand_id
1 'polypeptide(L)'
;MDVKEAREIVEGMELSAEAILKIDEILTPYESSEDIPDEVIDKILAIVDIEMDATKLAADIYATGAEMASEFVKSIDNEAGKIADEIDDKLKKAE
;
A
#
# COMPACT_ATOMS: atom_id res chain seq x y z
N MET A 1 2.59 28.70 -10.63
CA MET A 1 3.40 27.69 -9.91
C MET A 1 4.54 27.36 -10.84
N ASP A 2 5.77 27.49 -10.36
CA ASP A 2 6.95 27.21 -11.17
C ASP A 2 7.39 25.74 -11.08
N VAL A 3 8.30 25.32 -11.96
CA VAL A 3 8.82 23.94 -12.00
C VAL A 3 9.55 23.53 -10.73
N LYS A 4 10.20 24.47 -10.06
CA LYS A 4 10.95 24.18 -8.85
C LYS A 4 9.98 23.88 -7.70
N GLU A 5 8.95 24.70 -7.53
CA GLU A 5 7.87 24.48 -6.56
C GLU A 5 7.17 23.14 -6.82
N ALA A 6 6.85 22.82 -8.08
CA ALA A 6 6.22 21.55 -8.42
C ALA A 6 7.10 20.34 -8.07
N ARG A 7 8.41 20.41 -8.35
CA ARG A 7 9.37 19.36 -7.97
C ARG A 7 9.49 19.20 -6.45
N GLU A 8 9.61 20.30 -5.71
CA GLU A 8 9.68 20.27 -4.24
C GLU A 8 8.42 19.63 -3.61
N ILE A 9 7.23 19.92 -4.16
CA ILE A 9 5.97 19.29 -3.73
C ILE A 9 6.01 17.78 -3.99
N VAL A 10 6.40 17.37 -5.19
CA VAL A 10 6.42 15.96 -5.63
C VAL A 10 7.46 15.15 -4.87
N GLU A 11 8.64 15.72 -4.60
CA GLU A 11 9.68 15.10 -3.77
C GLU A 11 9.24 14.92 -2.30
N GLY A 12 8.37 15.80 -1.81
CA GLY A 12 7.76 15.68 -0.49
C GLY A 12 6.66 14.62 -0.40
N MET A 13 6.20 14.09 -1.53
CA MET A 13 5.21 13.02 -1.57
C MET A 13 5.93 11.65 -1.59
N GLU A 14 5.43 10.68 -0.82
CA GLU A 14 5.94 9.30 -0.81
C GLU A 14 5.53 8.53 -2.07
N LEU A 15 5.93 9.03 -3.24
CA LEU A 15 5.66 8.43 -4.55
C LEU A 15 6.76 7.43 -4.92
N SER A 16 6.45 6.48 -5.81
CA SER A 16 7.48 5.62 -6.37
C SER A 16 8.45 6.40 -7.26
N ALA A 17 9.67 5.87 -7.40
CA ALA A 17 10.68 6.42 -8.30
C ALA A 17 10.17 6.51 -9.76
N GLU A 18 9.31 5.58 -10.19
CA GLU A 18 8.73 5.61 -11.54
C GLU A 18 7.74 6.77 -11.71
N ALA A 19 6.88 7.02 -10.72
CA ALA A 19 5.96 8.15 -10.74
C ALA A 19 6.72 9.49 -10.74
N ILE A 20 7.75 9.61 -9.90
CA ILE A 20 8.62 10.80 -9.85
C ILE A 20 9.30 11.03 -11.21
N LEU A 21 9.86 10.00 -11.84
CA LEU A 21 10.48 10.11 -13.16
C LEU A 21 9.49 10.58 -14.24
N LYS A 22 8.27 10.03 -14.26
CA LYS A 22 7.23 10.47 -15.22
C LYS A 22 6.83 11.92 -15.01
N ILE A 23 6.70 12.36 -13.76
CA ILE A 23 6.39 13.74 -13.42
C ILE A 23 7.54 14.66 -13.87
N ASP A 24 8.79 14.25 -13.64
CA ASP A 24 9.96 15.03 -14.06
C ASP A 24 10.07 15.14 -15.59
N GLU A 25 9.76 14.08 -16.34
CA GLU A 25 9.66 14.11 -17.80
C GLU A 25 8.59 15.09 -18.30
N ILE A 26 7.45 15.19 -17.60
CA ILE A 26 6.38 16.14 -17.90
C ILE A 26 6.81 17.58 -17.62
N LEU A 27 7.58 17.81 -16.56
CA LEU A 27 8.05 19.13 -16.13
C LEU A 27 9.27 19.63 -16.93
N THR A 28 10.08 18.71 -17.47
CA THR A 28 11.34 19.03 -18.19
C THR A 28 11.18 20.09 -19.30
N PRO A 29 10.14 20.04 -20.16
CA PRO A 29 9.93 21.06 -21.20
C PRO A 29 9.68 22.47 -20.64
N TYR A 30 9.29 22.58 -19.37
CA TYR A 30 8.91 23.81 -18.70
C TYR A 30 10.02 24.35 -17.77
N GLU A 31 11.22 23.76 -17.72
CA GLU A 31 12.28 24.18 -16.78
C GLU A 31 12.64 25.67 -16.83
N SER A 32 12.49 26.29 -18.00
CA SER A 32 12.76 27.72 -18.21
C SER A 32 11.50 28.59 -18.19
N SER A 33 10.34 28.01 -17.90
CA SER A 33 9.06 28.71 -17.82
C SER A 33 8.84 29.25 -16.42
N GLU A 34 8.36 30.49 -16.33
CA GLU A 34 7.99 31.11 -15.04
C GLU A 34 6.71 30.51 -14.45
N ASP A 35 5.85 29.93 -15.29
CA ASP A 35 4.62 29.26 -14.88
C ASP A 35 4.37 27.98 -15.68
N ILE A 36 3.89 26.95 -14.98
CA ILE A 36 3.40 25.71 -15.56
C ILE A 36 1.92 25.88 -15.94
N PRO A 37 1.51 25.47 -17.17
CA PRO A 37 0.09 25.47 -17.54
C PRO A 37 -0.74 24.53 -16.67
N ASP A 38 -1.98 24.90 -16.37
CA ASP A 38 -2.91 24.08 -15.57
C ASP A 38 -3.07 22.65 -16.12
N GLU A 39 -3.12 22.48 -17.44
CA GLU A 39 -3.22 21.16 -18.09
C GLU A 39 -2.05 20.22 -17.76
N VAL A 40 -0.88 20.78 -17.46
CA VAL A 40 0.31 20.02 -17.05
C VAL A 40 0.22 19.65 -15.58
N ILE A 41 -0.26 20.56 -14.75
CA ILE A 41 -0.54 20.30 -13.32
C ILE A 41 -1.58 19.18 -13.19
N ASP A 42 -2.66 19.22 -13.97
CA ASP A 42 -3.70 18.18 -13.98
C ASP A 42 -3.13 16.80 -14.33
N LYS A 43 -2.17 16.73 -15.27
CA LYS A 43 -1.51 15.46 -15.61
C LYS A 43 -0.66 14.93 -14.47
N ILE A 44 0.05 15.81 -13.77
CA ILE A 44 0.86 15.44 -12.61
C ILE A 44 -0.05 14.93 -11.49
N LEU A 45 -1.15 15.65 -11.20
CA LEU A 45 -2.14 15.24 -10.20
C LEU A 45 -2.76 13.88 -10.51
N ALA A 46 -3.08 13.60 -11.78
CA ALA A 46 -3.59 12.29 -12.18
C ALA A 46 -2.59 11.15 -11.91
N ILE A 47 -1.29 11.39 -12.05
CA ILE A 47 -0.24 10.38 -11.72
C ILE A 47 -0.20 10.18 -10.20
N VAL A 48 -0.21 11.26 -9.43
CA VAL A 48 -0.21 11.21 -7.97
C VAL A 48 -1.42 10.44 -7.44
N ASP A 49 -2.61 10.72 -7.95
CA ASP A 49 -3.85 10.04 -7.55
C ASP A 49 -3.78 8.53 -7.79
N ILE A 50 -3.31 8.10 -8.97
CA ILE A 50 -3.16 6.68 -9.29
C ILE A 50 -2.19 5.99 -8.32
N GLU A 51 -1.06 6.64 -8.02
CA GLU A 51 -0.03 6.07 -7.15
C GLU A 51 -0.53 5.93 -5.70
N MET A 52 -1.25 6.94 -5.21
CA MET A 52 -1.85 6.91 -3.88
C MET A 52 -2.96 5.85 -3.78
N ASP A 53 -3.81 5.72 -4.80
CA ASP A 53 -4.85 4.69 -4.85
C ASP A 53 -4.25 3.27 -4.89
N ALA A 54 -3.20 3.06 -5.69
CA ALA A 54 -2.49 1.79 -5.74
C ALA A 54 -1.84 1.43 -4.39
N THR A 55 -1.22 2.41 -3.73
CA THR A 55 -0.63 2.24 -2.40
C THR A 55 -1.70 1.90 -1.36
N LYS A 56 -2.84 2.59 -1.40
CA LYS A 56 -3.97 2.31 -0.52
C LYS A 56 -4.53 0.91 -0.74
N LEU A 57 -4.72 0.50 -1.99
CA LEU A 57 -5.18 -0.84 -2.33
C LEU A 57 -4.21 -1.92 -1.81
N ALA A 58 -2.91 -1.71 -1.95
CA ALA A 58 -1.90 -2.64 -1.44
C ALA A 58 -1.96 -2.75 0.10
N ALA A 59 -2.14 -1.62 0.80
CA ALA A 59 -2.30 -1.59 2.25
C ALA A 59 -3.56 -2.36 2.69
N ASP A 60 -4.69 -2.16 2.01
CA ASP A 60 -5.96 -2.84 2.30
C ASP A 60 -5.85 -4.36 2.08
N ILE A 61 -5.19 -4.79 0.99
CA ILE A 61 -4.92 -6.20 0.71
C ILE A 61 -4.03 -6.80 1.81
N TYR A 62 -2.97 -6.09 2.21
CA TYR A 62 -2.05 -6.56 3.24
C TYR A 62 -2.77 -6.71 4.59
N ALA A 63 -3.55 -5.71 5.00
CA ALA A 63 -4.33 -5.75 6.24
C ALA A 63 -5.33 -6.91 6.25
N THR A 64 -6.11 -7.05 5.18
CA THR A 64 -7.09 -8.14 5.05
C THR A 64 -6.39 -9.51 5.05
N GLY A 65 -5.26 -9.63 4.35
CA GLY A 65 -4.45 -10.85 4.34
C GLY A 65 -3.91 -11.22 5.73
N ALA A 66 -3.44 -10.23 6.48
CA ALA A 66 -2.95 -10.43 7.85
C ALA A 66 -4.07 -10.86 8.81
N GLU A 67 -5.26 -10.28 8.67
CA GLU A 67 -6.45 -10.68 9.45
C GLU A 67 -6.86 -12.12 9.15
N MET A 68 -6.99 -12.50 7.87
CA MET A 68 -7.32 -13.87 7.48
C MET A 68 -6.28 -14.89 7.99
N ALA A 69 -4.98 -14.56 7.89
CA ALA A 69 -3.92 -15.41 8.43
C ALA A 69 -4.04 -15.57 9.96
N SER A 70 -4.35 -14.49 10.68
CA SER A 70 -4.57 -14.53 12.13
C SER A 70 -5.77 -15.40 12.50
N GLU A 71 -6.88 -15.29 11.78
CA GLU A 71 -8.07 -16.12 12.00
C GLU A 71 -7.80 -17.59 11.72
N PHE A 72 -7.08 -17.90 10.65
CA PHE A 72 -6.69 -19.28 10.32
C PHE A 72 -5.83 -19.92 11.41
N VAL A 73 -4.82 -19.20 11.92
CA VAL A 73 -3.97 -19.68 13.02
C VAL A 73 -4.80 -19.93 14.28
N LYS A 74 -5.72 -19.03 14.64
CA LYS A 74 -6.62 -19.22 15.78
C LYS A 74 -7.53 -20.44 15.61
N SER A 75 -8.00 -20.70 14.39
CA SER A 75 -8.82 -21.89 14.11
C SER A 75 -8.01 -23.17 14.31
N ILE A 76 -6.79 -23.23 13.80
CA ILE A 76 -5.89 -24.38 13.99
C ILE A 76 -5.60 -24.60 15.48
N ASP A 77 -5.28 -23.54 16.21
CA ASP A 77 -4.96 -23.64 17.65
C ASP A 77 -6.15 -24.20 18.45
N ASN A 78 -7.35 -23.70 18.17
CA ASN A 78 -8.58 -24.22 18.79
C ASN A 78 -8.85 -25.69 18.43
N GLU A 79 -8.61 -26.10 17.19
CA GLU A 79 -8.84 -27.48 16.76
C GLU A 79 -7.80 -28.43 17.36
N ALA A 80 -6.53 -28.00 17.41
CA ALA A 80 -5.46 -28.73 18.08
C ALA A 80 -5.75 -28.90 19.59
N GLY A 81 -6.25 -27.86 20.25
CA GLY A 81 -6.68 -27.93 21.65
C GLY A 81 -7.79 -28.97 21.88
N LYS A 82 -8.83 -28.96 21.04
CA LYS A 82 -9.91 -29.97 21.10
C LYS A 82 -9.39 -31.40 20.91
N ILE A 83 -8.50 -31.61 19.93
CA ILE A 83 -7.89 -32.92 19.70
C ILE A 83 -7.06 -33.36 20.91
N ALA A 84 -6.31 -32.45 21.53
CA ALA A 84 -5.54 -32.74 22.73
C ALA A 84 -6.44 -33.14 23.91
N ASP A 85 -7.53 -32.41 24.15
CA ASP A 85 -8.52 -32.73 25.18
C ASP A 85 -9.17 -34.10 24.93
N GLU A 86 -9.53 -34.42 23.68
CA GLU A 86 -10.09 -35.74 23.33
C GLU A 86 -9.11 -36.90 23.56
N ILE A 87 -7.82 -36.68 23.34
CA ILE A 87 -6.77 -37.69 23.58
C ILE A 87 -6.61 -37.91 25.09
N ASP A 88 -6.55 -36.84 25.88
CA ASP A 88 -6.42 -36.92 27.35
C ASP A 88 -7.61 -37.66 27.98
N ASP A 89 -8.83 -37.35 27.54
CA ASP A 89 -10.05 -38.04 27.98
C ASP A 89 -10.05 -39.54 27.63
N LYS A 90 -9.51 -39.92 26.46
CA LYS A 90 -9.38 -41.32 26.07
C LYS A 90 -8.34 -42.06 26.91
N LEU A 91 -7.21 -41.40 27.24
CA LEU A 91 -6.18 -41.98 28.09
C LEU A 91 -6.69 -42.22 29.51
N LYS A 92 -7.37 -41.24 30.11
CA LYS A 92 -7.96 -41.38 31.45
C LYS A 92 -9.02 -42.47 31.58
N LYS A 93 -9.73 -42.79 30.49
CA LYS A 93 -10.73 -43.89 30.47
C LYS A 93 -10.10 -45.27 30.26
N ALA A 94 -8.83 -45.33 29.87
CA ALA A 94 -8.11 -46.58 29.63
C ALA A 94 -7.32 -47.07 30.86
N GLU A 95 -7.18 -46.24 31.89
CA GLU A 95 -6.70 -46.59 33.24
C GLU A 95 -7.84 -47.07 34.15
#